data_AF-A0AAU1AJD8-F1
#
_entry.id   AF-A0AAU1AJD8-F1
#
_cell.length_a   1.000
_cell.length_b   1.000
_cell.length_c   1.000
_cell.angle_alpha   90.00
_cell.angle_beta   90.00
_cell.angle_gamma   90.00
#
_symmetry.space_group_name_H-M   'P 1'
#
loop_
_entity.id
_entity.type
_entity.pdbx_description
1 polymer ?
#
loop_
_entity_poly.entity_id
_entity_poly.type
_entity_poly.pdbx_seq_one_letter_code
_entity_poly.pdbx_strand_id
1 'polypeptide(L)'
;MRIDDEVEVLVRAVLDAAVHRDADRFDSALDALGSSQERLTKAVELTLAVNAAVLFEVHDGPPSHQQVNALARDISHQEQWAEVSVQNVHALLIAVTAGKPLPLLTNAAGATAVFVVAANLLATASQPDQGEWWFNYLDKVEAAIETAG
;
A
#
# COMPACT_ATOMS: atom_id res chain seq x y z
N MET A 1 1.70 4.03 -16.30
CA MET A 1 0.60 4.82 -15.70
C MET A 1 1.18 6.18 -15.35
N ARG A 2 0.56 7.30 -15.74
CA ARG A 2 1.05 8.62 -15.31
C ARG A 2 0.54 8.93 -13.91
N ILE A 3 1.45 9.25 -12.99
CA ILE A 3 1.11 9.63 -11.63
C ILE A 3 0.69 11.10 -11.61
N ASP A 4 -0.32 11.41 -10.79
CA ASP A 4 -0.83 12.76 -10.57
C ASP A 4 -0.10 13.34 -9.35
N ASP A 5 0.72 14.37 -9.56
CA ASP A 5 1.58 14.96 -8.53
C ASP A 5 0.80 15.37 -7.25
N GLU A 6 -0.44 15.85 -7.39
CA GLU A 6 -1.27 16.20 -6.23
C GLU A 6 -1.71 14.97 -5.44
N VAL A 7 -2.03 13.88 -6.15
CA VAL A 7 -2.41 12.61 -5.54
C VAL A 7 -1.21 11.96 -4.87
N GLU A 8 -0.05 11.99 -5.52
CA GLU A 8 1.21 11.44 -5.01
C GLU A 8 1.60 12.01 -3.66
N VAL A 9 1.55 13.34 -3.52
CA VAL A 9 1.85 14.03 -2.24
C VAL A 9 0.92 13.55 -1.12
N LEU A 10 -0.37 13.37 -1.41
CA LEU A 10 -1.34 12.92 -0.43
C LEU A 10 -1.17 11.44 -0.08
N VAL A 11 -0.89 10.59 -1.07
CA VAL A 11 -0.56 9.18 -0.84
C VAL A 11 0.68 9.07 0.05
N ARG A 12 1.75 9.82 -0.24
CA ARG A 12 2.95 9.86 0.59
C ARG A 12 2.67 10.31 2.02
N ALA A 13 1.77 11.28 2.23
CA ALA A 13 1.39 11.72 3.57
C ALA A 13 0.71 10.61 4.39
N VAL A 14 -0.19 9.84 3.75
CA VAL A 14 -0.86 8.67 4.36
C VAL A 14 0.14 7.55 4.63
N LEU A 15 1.00 7.21 3.66
CA LEU A 15 2.02 6.18 3.81
C LEU A 15 3.00 6.54 4.93
N ASP A 16 3.46 7.79 5.01
CA ASP A 16 4.35 8.23 6.08
C ASP A 16 3.67 8.14 7.45
N ALA A 17 2.38 8.46 7.56
CA ALA A 17 1.64 8.29 8.82
C ALA A 17 1.52 6.80 9.20
N ALA A 18 1.25 5.93 8.24
CA ALA A 18 1.14 4.50 8.44
C ALA A 18 2.48 3.84 8.82
N VAL A 19 3.59 4.21 8.15
CA VAL A 19 4.94 3.73 8.49
C VAL A 19 5.30 4.08 9.93
N HIS A 20 4.91 5.28 10.39
CA HIS A 20 5.15 5.75 11.76
C HIS A 20 4.10 5.26 12.77
N ARG A 21 3.05 4.57 12.32
CA ARG A 21 1.93 4.10 13.16
C ARG A 21 1.25 5.23 13.94
N ASP A 22 1.16 6.39 13.32
CA ASP A 22 0.55 7.59 13.89
C ASP A 22 -0.93 7.64 13.48
N ALA A 23 -1.81 7.12 14.34
CA ALA A 23 -3.24 6.98 14.04
C ALA A 23 -3.93 8.32 13.77
N ASP A 24 -3.68 9.34 14.59
CA ASP A 24 -4.30 10.66 14.44
C ASP A 24 -3.89 11.31 13.10
N ARG A 25 -2.62 11.18 12.74
CA ARG A 25 -2.09 11.72 11.49
C ARG A 25 -2.53 10.90 10.28
N PHE A 26 -2.71 9.59 10.45
CA PHE A 26 -3.21 8.69 9.42
C PHE A 26 -4.67 9.01 9.08
N ASP A 27 -5.53 9.14 10.09
CA ASP A 27 -6.94 9.51 9.92
C ASP A 27 -7.07 10.88 9.25
N SER A 28 -6.29 11.86 9.72
CA SER A 28 -6.26 13.21 9.13
C SER A 28 -5.84 13.20 7.65
N ALA A 29 -4.87 12.35 7.29
CA ALA A 29 -4.38 12.23 5.92
C ALA A 29 -5.38 11.48 5.02
N LEU A 30 -6.08 10.45 5.54
CA LEU A 30 -7.17 9.78 4.83
C LEU A 30 -8.35 10.72 4.57
N ASP A 31 -8.72 11.57 5.53
CA ASP A 31 -9.77 12.58 5.35
C ASP A 31 -9.42 13.57 4.24
N ALA A 32 -8.15 13.98 4.16
CA ALA A 32 -7.67 14.87 3.10
C ALA A 32 -7.79 14.22 1.71
N LEU A 33 -7.48 12.92 1.58
CA LEU A 33 -7.71 12.14 0.36
C LEU A 33 -9.21 12.01 0.02
N GLY A 34 -10.04 11.75 1.04
CA GLY A 34 -11.49 11.53 0.92
C GLY A 34 -12.29 12.78 0.52
N SER A 35 -11.66 13.94 0.46
CA SER A 35 -12.29 15.21 0.03
C SER A 35 -12.83 15.19 -1.42
N SER A 36 -12.36 14.26 -2.25
CA SER A 36 -12.86 14.04 -3.61
C SER A 36 -12.85 12.54 -3.94
N GLN A 37 -13.96 12.04 -4.47
CA GLN A 37 -14.07 10.64 -4.91
C GLN A 37 -13.06 10.31 -6.02
N GLU A 38 -12.81 11.22 -6.95
CA GLU A 38 -11.83 11.02 -8.03
C GLU A 38 -10.42 10.86 -7.47
N ARG A 39 -10.06 11.74 -6.52
CA ARG A 39 -8.76 11.74 -5.84
C ARG A 39 -8.55 10.46 -5.03
N LEU A 40 -9.59 10.04 -4.29
CA LEU A 40 -9.55 8.79 -3.55
C LEU A 40 -9.34 7.59 -4.48
N THR A 41 -10.05 7.54 -5.61
CA THR A 41 -9.87 6.48 -6.61
C THR A 41 -8.44 6.44 -7.14
N LYS A 42 -7.89 7.58 -7.59
CA LYS A 42 -6.50 7.67 -8.08
C LYS A 42 -5.48 7.28 -7.02
N ALA A 43 -5.68 7.71 -5.76
CA ALA A 43 -4.79 7.39 -4.66
C ALA A 43 -4.76 5.88 -4.36
N VAL A 44 -5.93 5.25 -4.39
CA VAL A 44 -6.07 3.81 -4.23
C VAL A 44 -5.42 3.08 -5.41
N GLU A 45 -5.65 3.50 -6.66
CA GLU A 45 -5.03 2.90 -7.84
C GLU A 45 -3.50 2.96 -7.77
N LEU A 46 -2.94 4.12 -7.43
CA LEU A 46 -1.51 4.29 -7.20
C LEU A 46 -1.00 3.34 -6.11
N THR A 47 -1.67 3.32 -4.97
CA THR A 47 -1.23 2.50 -3.83
C THR A 47 -1.35 1.00 -4.12
N LEU A 48 -2.32 0.58 -4.94
CA LEU A 48 -2.41 -0.80 -5.43
C LEU A 48 -1.26 -1.15 -6.38
N ALA A 49 -0.86 -0.23 -7.26
CA ALA A 49 0.31 -0.42 -8.11
C ALA A 49 1.60 -0.54 -7.27
N VAL A 50 1.75 0.27 -6.22
CA VAL A 50 2.86 0.17 -5.26
C VAL A 50 2.85 -1.18 -4.55
N ASN A 51 1.71 -1.61 -4.01
CA ASN A 51 1.56 -2.93 -3.39
C ASN A 51 2.00 -4.06 -4.36
N ALA A 52 1.57 -3.99 -5.62
CA ALA A 52 1.92 -4.99 -6.63
C ALA A 52 3.42 -5.01 -6.93
N ALA A 53 4.01 -3.84 -7.16
CA ALA A 53 5.41 -3.70 -7.52
C ALA A 53 6.32 -4.22 -6.39
N VAL A 54 6.11 -3.76 -5.16
CA VAL A 54 6.92 -4.19 -4.01
C VAL A 54 6.72 -5.67 -3.71
N LEU A 55 5.46 -6.16 -3.74
CA LEU A 55 5.17 -7.57 -3.48
C LEU A 55 5.87 -8.49 -4.49
N PHE A 56 5.90 -8.12 -5.76
CA PHE A 56 6.53 -8.94 -6.79
C PHE A 56 8.06 -8.84 -6.74
N GLU A 57 8.61 -7.67 -6.42
CA GLU A 57 10.05 -7.50 -6.24
C GLU A 57 10.57 -8.37 -5.09
N VAL A 58 9.92 -8.33 -3.91
CA VAL A 58 10.32 -9.10 -2.72
C VAL A 58 10.26 -10.62 -2.93
N HIS A 59 9.39 -11.08 -3.84
CA HIS A 59 9.18 -12.49 -4.12
C HIS A 59 9.77 -12.98 -5.44
N ASP A 60 10.55 -12.15 -6.14
CA ASP A 60 11.08 -12.42 -7.49
C ASP A 60 9.97 -12.86 -8.48
N GLY A 61 8.78 -12.27 -8.34
CA GLY A 61 7.57 -12.59 -9.08
C GLY A 61 6.32 -12.73 -8.20
N PRO A 62 5.21 -13.24 -8.76
CA PRO A 62 3.97 -13.42 -7.99
C PRO A 62 4.16 -14.44 -6.85
N PRO A 63 3.82 -14.09 -5.59
CA PRO A 63 3.93 -15.01 -4.48
C PRO A 63 2.95 -16.18 -4.59
N SER A 64 3.36 -17.34 -4.06
CA SER A 64 2.50 -18.50 -3.89
C SER A 64 1.38 -18.26 -2.88
N HIS A 65 0.31 -19.05 -2.95
CA HIS A 65 -0.78 -19.00 -1.95
C HIS A 65 -0.30 -19.18 -0.51
N GLN A 66 0.73 -19.99 -0.27
CA GLN A 66 1.28 -20.16 1.07
C GLN A 66 1.99 -18.89 1.55
N GLN A 67 2.75 -18.24 0.68
CA GLN A 67 3.41 -16.96 0.98
C GLN A 67 2.37 -15.87 1.27
N VAL A 68 1.32 -15.76 0.45
CA VAL A 68 0.22 -14.81 0.67
C VAL A 68 -0.47 -15.05 2.03
N ASN A 69 -0.74 -16.31 2.39
CA ASN A 69 -1.35 -16.64 3.68
C ASN A 69 -0.45 -16.33 4.88
N ALA A 70 0.86 -16.55 4.76
CA ALA A 70 1.81 -16.18 5.81
C ALA A 70 1.87 -14.66 5.96
N LEU A 71 2.10 -13.95 4.85
CA LEU A 71 2.22 -12.51 4.81
C LEU A 71 0.96 -11.81 5.34
N ALA A 72 -0.24 -12.28 4.98
CA ALA A 72 -1.48 -11.71 5.48
C ALA A 72 -1.62 -11.77 7.01
N ARG A 73 -1.13 -12.85 7.63
CA ARG A 73 -1.12 -13.00 9.10
C ARG A 73 -0.09 -12.10 9.74
N ASP A 74 1.11 -12.06 9.16
CA ASP A 74 2.22 -11.27 9.68
C ASP A 74 1.88 -9.77 9.63
N ILE A 75 1.40 -9.27 8.49
CA ILE A 75 1.00 -7.87 8.34
C ILE A 75 -0.17 -7.52 9.26
N SER A 76 -1.23 -8.33 9.31
CA SER A 76 -2.38 -8.02 10.19
C SER A 76 -1.98 -7.99 11.67
N HIS A 77 -1.03 -8.83 12.09
CA HIS A 77 -0.48 -8.79 13.45
C HIS A 77 0.39 -7.54 13.69
N GLN A 78 1.28 -7.21 12.76
CA GLN A 78 2.16 -6.04 12.85
C GLN A 78 1.38 -4.72 12.83
N GLU A 79 0.30 -4.67 12.05
CA GLU A 79 -0.50 -3.48 11.78
C GLU A 79 -1.83 -3.47 12.55
N GLN A 80 -1.87 -4.17 13.70
CA GLN A 80 -3.05 -4.22 14.58
C GLN A 80 -3.51 -2.84 15.07
N TRP A 81 -2.63 -1.84 15.07
CA TRP A 81 -2.96 -0.47 15.47
C TRP A 81 -3.96 0.20 14.52
N ALA A 82 -4.01 -0.22 13.25
CA ALA A 82 -4.93 0.28 12.23
C ALA A 82 -6.16 -0.64 12.05
N GLU A 83 -6.36 -1.61 12.95
CA GLU A 83 -7.49 -2.55 12.95
C GLU A 83 -7.67 -3.34 11.63
N VAL A 84 -6.59 -3.54 10.87
CA VAL A 84 -6.66 -4.26 9.59
C VAL A 84 -6.73 -5.77 9.83
N SER A 85 -7.85 -6.37 9.44
CA SER A 85 -8.07 -7.82 9.60
C SER A 85 -7.25 -8.67 8.62
N VAL A 86 -6.88 -9.87 9.06
CA VAL A 86 -6.20 -10.88 8.21
C VAL A 86 -6.98 -11.13 6.91
N GLN A 87 -8.32 -11.14 6.98
CA GLN A 87 -9.17 -11.36 5.81
C GLN A 87 -9.04 -10.23 4.78
N ASN A 88 -8.98 -8.97 5.24
CA ASN A 88 -8.81 -7.81 4.36
C ASN A 88 -7.43 -7.81 3.72
N VAL A 89 -6.37 -8.06 4.49
CA VAL A 89 -4.99 -8.16 3.95
C VAL A 89 -4.91 -9.30 2.93
N HIS A 90 -5.40 -10.49 3.27
CA HIS A 90 -5.36 -11.63 2.37
C HIS A 90 -6.11 -11.35 1.06
N ALA A 91 -7.32 -10.79 1.15
CA ALA A 91 -8.11 -10.47 -0.03
C ALA A 91 -7.44 -9.39 -0.91
N LEU A 92 -6.79 -8.40 -0.30
CA LEU A 92 -5.96 -7.41 -0.99
C LEU A 92 -4.81 -8.07 -1.75
N LEU A 93 -3.98 -8.87 -1.07
CA LEU A 93 -2.83 -9.55 -1.67
C LEU A 93 -3.25 -10.50 -2.80
N ILE A 94 -4.35 -11.24 -2.65
CA ILE A 94 -4.88 -12.09 -3.72
C ILE A 94 -5.34 -11.27 -4.92
N ALA A 95 -6.00 -10.14 -4.71
CA ALA A 95 -6.47 -9.33 -5.83
C ALA A 95 -5.31 -8.69 -6.60
N VAL A 96 -4.30 -8.20 -5.87
CA VAL A 96 -3.04 -7.68 -6.44
C VAL A 96 -2.34 -8.75 -7.27
N THR A 97 -2.14 -9.96 -6.72
CA THR A 97 -1.48 -11.06 -7.44
C THR A 97 -2.27 -11.55 -8.66
N ALA A 98 -3.60 -11.52 -8.61
CA ALA A 98 -4.47 -11.96 -9.70
C ALA A 98 -4.77 -10.88 -10.75
N GLY A 99 -4.30 -9.64 -10.56
CA GLY A 99 -4.65 -8.50 -11.42
C GLY A 99 -6.16 -8.23 -11.47
N LYS A 100 -6.89 -8.57 -10.40
CA LYS A 100 -8.35 -8.46 -10.35
C LYS A 100 -8.78 -7.15 -9.67
N PRO A 101 -9.84 -6.50 -10.16
CA PRO A 101 -10.41 -5.35 -9.48
C PRO A 101 -10.88 -5.75 -8.08
N LEU A 102 -10.54 -4.92 -7.08
CA LEU A 102 -10.86 -5.14 -5.68
C LEU A 102 -12.30 -4.74 -5.36
N PRO A 103 -13.16 -5.69 -4.95
CA PRO A 103 -14.49 -5.35 -4.42
C PRO A 103 -14.41 -4.59 -3.08
N LEU A 104 -13.25 -4.64 -2.41
CA LEU A 104 -13.01 -4.12 -1.06
C LEU A 104 -12.98 -2.59 -0.98
N LEU A 105 -12.86 -1.88 -2.11
CA LEU A 105 -12.86 -0.42 -2.14
C LEU A 105 -14.25 0.20 -1.92
N THR A 106 -15.25 -0.63 -1.64
CA THR A 106 -16.63 -0.20 -1.36
C THR A 106 -16.85 0.20 0.10
N ASN A 107 -15.87 -0.02 1.00
CA ASN A 107 -15.94 0.44 2.39
C ASN A 107 -14.60 0.99 2.89
N ALA A 108 -14.67 1.83 3.93
CA ALA A 108 -13.51 2.54 4.49
C ALA A 108 -12.42 1.59 5.02
N ALA A 109 -12.81 0.42 5.55
CA ALA A 109 -11.87 -0.58 6.06
C ALA A 109 -11.00 -1.20 4.95
N GLY A 110 -11.57 -1.43 3.76
CA GLY A 110 -10.82 -1.92 2.61
C GLY A 110 -9.87 -0.87 2.04
N ALA A 111 -10.28 0.41 2.01
CA ALA A 111 -9.39 1.51 1.63
C ALA A 111 -8.21 1.65 2.60
N THR A 112 -8.47 1.59 3.91
CA THR A 112 -7.44 1.60 4.96
C THR A 112 -6.40 0.49 4.76
N ALA A 113 -6.86 -0.74 4.50
CA ALA A 113 -5.98 -1.88 4.27
C ALA A 113 -5.01 -1.66 3.10
N VAL A 114 -5.44 -0.98 2.03
CA VAL A 114 -4.58 -0.71 0.86
C VAL A 114 -3.35 0.12 1.24
N PHE A 115 -3.54 1.18 2.01
CA PHE A 115 -2.46 2.06 2.45
C PHE A 115 -1.57 1.42 3.52
N VAL A 116 -2.17 0.77 4.51
CA VAL A 116 -1.44 0.13 5.60
C VAL A 116 -0.55 -1.02 5.08
N VAL A 117 -1.07 -1.83 4.16
CA VAL A 117 -0.29 -2.92 3.55
C VAL A 117 0.85 -2.36 2.70
N ALA A 118 0.63 -1.30 1.92
CA ALA A 118 1.69 -0.67 1.15
C ALA A 118 2.80 -0.10 2.05
N ALA A 119 2.43 0.61 3.11
CA ALA A 119 3.37 1.16 4.09
C ALA A 119 4.20 0.05 4.75
N ASN A 120 3.56 -1.05 5.16
CA ASN A 120 4.25 -2.19 5.75
C ASN A 120 5.22 -2.86 4.75
N LEU A 121 4.78 -3.10 3.52
CA LEU A 121 5.62 -3.69 2.47
C LEU A 121 6.83 -2.80 2.16
N LEU A 122 6.63 -1.49 1.99
CA LEU A 122 7.70 -0.52 1.74
C LEU A 122 8.71 -0.50 2.90
N ALA A 123 8.22 -0.42 4.15
CA ALA A 123 9.08 -0.41 5.32
C ALA A 123 9.89 -1.71 5.45
N THR A 124 9.27 -2.85 5.16
CA THR A 124 9.90 -4.18 5.25
C THR A 124 10.89 -4.44 4.12
N ALA A 125 10.59 -3.99 2.90
CA ALA A 125 11.44 -4.19 1.73
C ALA A 125 12.63 -3.21 1.68
N SER A 126 12.47 -2.02 2.27
CA SER A 126 13.55 -1.02 2.33
C SER A 126 14.76 -1.53 3.11
N GLN A 127 15.94 -0.97 2.82
CA GLN A 127 17.21 -1.31 3.47
C GLN A 127 17.83 -0.08 4.16
N PRO A 128 17.27 0.38 5.30
CA PRO A 128 17.73 1.62 5.95
C PRO A 128 19.20 1.56 6.40
N ASP A 129 19.70 0.37 6.72
CA ASP A 129 21.10 0.11 7.06
C ASP A 129 22.05 0.33 5.86
N GLN A 130 21.53 0.24 4.65
CA GLN A 130 22.23 0.55 3.40
C GLN A 130 21.88 1.96 2.88
N GLY A 131 21.18 2.77 3.69
CA GLY A 131 20.76 4.14 3.35
C GLY A 131 19.49 4.22 2.49
N GLU A 132 18.84 3.09 2.21
CA GLU A 132 17.59 3.04 1.48
C GLU A 132 16.41 3.05 2.46
N TRP A 133 15.93 4.26 2.77
CA TRP A 133 14.70 4.44 3.53
C TRP A 133 13.48 4.19 2.65
N TRP A 134 12.34 3.85 3.27
CA TRP A 134 11.08 3.55 2.58
C TRP A 134 10.67 4.62 1.55
N PHE A 135 10.93 5.91 1.81
CA PHE A 135 10.57 6.99 0.88
C PHE A 135 11.48 7.02 -0.35
N ASN A 136 12.78 6.79 -0.20
CA ASN A 136 13.70 6.66 -1.35
C ASN A 136 13.41 5.41 -2.17
N TYR A 137 12.95 4.34 -1.50
CA TYR A 137 12.52 3.12 -2.18
C TYR A 137 11.19 3.34 -2.93
N LEU A 138 10.24 4.04 -2.32
CA LEU A 138 9.00 4.45 -2.98
C LEU A 138 9.25 5.26 -4.25
N ASP A 139 10.18 6.22 -4.24
CA ASP A 139 10.56 6.98 -5.44
C ASP A 139 10.98 6.06 -6.60
N LYS A 140 11.73 4.99 -6.31
CA LYS A 140 12.16 4.01 -7.33
C LYS A 140 10.97 3.19 -7.84
N VAL A 141 10.10 2.77 -6.93
CA VAL A 141 8.89 2.01 -7.25
C VAL A 141 7.95 2.84 -8.14
N GLU A 142 7.73 4.11 -7.81
CA GLU A 142 6.90 5.04 -8.59
C GLU A 142 7.50 5.29 -9.98
N ALA A 143 8.81 5.52 -10.08
CA ALA A 143 9.48 5.65 -11.38
C ALA A 143 9.35 4.38 -12.25
N ALA A 144 9.41 3.19 -11.64
CA ALA A 144 9.18 1.93 -12.35
C ALA A 144 7.72 1.78 -12.82
N ILE A 145 6.75 2.17 -11.98
CA ILE A 145 5.32 2.17 -12.32
C ILE A 145 5.02 3.13 -13.48
N GLU A 146 5.63 4.30 -13.50
CA GLU A 146 5.50 5.25 -14.60
C GLU A 146 6.10 4.70 -15.90
N THR A 147 7.25 4.04 -15.82
CA THR A 147 7.92 3.45 -16.98
C THR A 147 7.16 2.25 -17.57
N ALA A 148 6.46 1.48 -16.73
CA ALA A 148 5.77 0.26 -17.15
C ALA A 148 4.44 0.49 -17.88
N GLY A 149 3.93 1.72 -17.96
CA GLY A 149 2.70 1.99 -18.73
C GLY A 149 2.58 3.43 -19.17
#